data_AF-A0A023FH33-F1
#
_entry.id   AF-A0A023FH33-F1
#
_cell.length_a   1.000
_cell.length_b   1.000
_cell.length_c   1.000
_cell.angle_alpha   90.00
_cell.angle_beta   90.00
_cell.angle_gamma   90.00
#
_symmetry.space_group_name_H-M   'P 1'
#
loop_
_entity.id
_entity.type
_entity.pdbx_description
1 polymer ?
#
loop_
_entity_poly.entity_id
_entity_poly.type
_entity_poly.pdbx_seq_one_letter_code
_entity_poly.pdbx_strand_id
1 'polypeptide(L)'
;RTMCCGVGSRPKQGKGGAGVSPSTPHDPSYDSVRGEQFAANADFSSSRSGDQKPFFESSRMDKQILTSVKASSSAENYAVGVLRPGELHLSPLSAIVQMTPTFPYLDQSDAKARAAEAATEEEEEIDEPKAVTVRFAQQETDRSKRAREKSFRFIQQKQESEPWIEASFHNFGSERSGVERSMLVCPQMDRDESELPRTLQDYFKDLILEKPRDSPQGPGQASQAKQSADSKVPFRISKEISMHALSSLPLQDQIKAILVSAKVIDFAKLMSVLPP
;
A
#
# COMPACT_ATOMS: atom_id res chain seq x y z
N ARG A 1 29.49 -17.51 -4.15
CA ARG A 1 28.28 -17.19 -4.95
C ARG A 1 27.10 -17.32 -4.00
N THR A 2 26.48 -16.20 -3.65
CA THR A 2 25.32 -16.14 -2.73
C THR A 2 24.17 -16.97 -3.29
N MET A 3 23.60 -17.87 -2.48
CA MET A 3 22.47 -18.71 -2.88
C MET A 3 21.25 -18.34 -2.05
N CYS A 4 20.08 -18.24 -2.68
CA CYS A 4 18.84 -18.07 -1.93
C CYS A 4 18.48 -19.40 -1.24
N CYS A 5 18.28 -19.37 0.07
CA CYS A 5 18.01 -20.56 0.88
C CYS A 5 16.52 -20.74 1.19
N GLY A 6 15.70 -19.70 0.99
CA GLY A 6 14.26 -19.81 1.13
C GLY A 6 13.55 -18.51 0.75
N VAL A 7 12.34 -18.62 0.21
CA VAL A 7 11.49 -17.47 -0.10
C VAL A 7 10.10 -17.73 0.47
N GLY A 8 9.55 -16.72 1.13
CA GLY A 8 8.19 -16.72 1.64
C GLY A 8 7.45 -15.46 1.20
N SER A 9 6.14 -15.53 1.03
CA SER A 9 5.32 -14.38 0.72
C SER A 9 3.99 -14.36 1.49
N ARG A 10 3.47 -13.16 1.70
CA ARG A 10 2.16 -12.84 2.25
C ARG A 10 1.41 -12.00 1.20
N PRO A 11 0.68 -12.65 0.28
CA PRO A 11 0.19 -12.02 -0.93
C PRO A 11 -0.83 -10.90 -0.66
N LYS A 12 -1.69 -11.03 0.38
CA LYS A 12 -2.73 -10.02 0.64
C LYS A 12 -2.15 -8.70 1.13
N GLN A 13 -1.01 -8.75 1.83
CA GLN A 13 -0.32 -7.56 2.34
C GLN A 13 0.79 -7.07 1.40
N GLY A 14 1.06 -7.78 0.30
CA GLY A 14 2.18 -7.46 -0.60
C GLY A 14 3.54 -7.52 0.10
N LYS A 15 3.66 -8.32 1.17
CA LYS A 15 4.90 -8.52 1.92
C LYS A 15 5.57 -9.81 1.45
N GLY A 16 6.77 -9.72 0.92
CA GLY A 16 7.70 -10.84 0.69
C GLY A 16 8.79 -10.89 1.76
N GLY A 17 9.29 -12.09 2.02
CA GLY A 17 10.50 -12.34 2.80
C GLY A 17 11.37 -13.30 2.03
N ALA A 18 12.66 -13.01 1.90
CA ALA A 18 13.61 -13.92 1.28
C ALA A 18 14.77 -14.15 2.25
N GLY A 19 15.02 -15.41 2.57
CA GLY A 19 16.25 -15.86 3.19
C GLY A 19 17.32 -16.03 2.11
N VAL A 20 18.42 -15.32 2.26
CA VAL A 20 19.56 -15.41 1.37
C VAL A 20 20.74 -15.95 2.17
N SER A 21 21.31 -17.06 1.72
CA SER A 21 22.55 -17.60 2.30
C SER A 21 23.76 -16.92 1.65
N PRO A 22 24.53 -16.11 2.39
CA PRO A 22 25.88 -15.78 1.97
C PRO A 22 26.68 -17.07 1.76
N SER A 23 27.57 -17.08 0.77
CA SER A 23 28.48 -18.21 0.58
C SER A 23 29.51 -18.20 1.70
N THR A 24 29.24 -18.89 2.80
CA THR A 24 29.97 -18.77 4.06
C THR A 24 31.24 -19.60 4.27
N PRO A 25 31.53 -20.73 3.57
CA PRO A 25 32.68 -21.52 4.00
C PRO A 25 34.04 -21.07 3.46
N HIS A 26 34.12 -20.21 2.42
CA HIS A 26 35.39 -19.88 1.76
C HIS A 26 35.56 -18.40 1.38
N ASP A 27 34.70 -17.50 1.84
CA ASP A 27 34.86 -16.08 1.56
C ASP A 27 35.86 -15.46 2.55
N PRO A 28 36.97 -14.84 2.08
CA PRO A 28 37.93 -14.14 2.94
C PRO A 28 37.31 -12.98 3.74
N SER A 29 36.13 -12.52 3.33
CA SER A 29 35.41 -11.41 3.94
C SER A 29 34.57 -11.84 5.16
N TYR A 30 34.43 -13.14 5.41
CA TYR A 30 33.63 -13.68 6.50
C TYR A 30 34.50 -14.02 7.73
N ASP A 31 34.21 -13.38 8.85
CA ASP A 31 34.82 -13.71 10.15
C ASP A 31 34.08 -14.86 10.81
N SER A 32 34.68 -16.06 10.78
CA SER A 32 34.08 -17.26 11.35
C SER A 32 33.90 -17.19 12.87
N VAL A 33 34.79 -16.49 13.58
CA VAL A 33 34.74 -16.39 15.05
C VAL A 33 33.55 -15.51 15.45
N ARG A 34 33.37 -14.37 14.78
CA ARG A 34 32.18 -13.53 15.00
C ARG A 34 30.90 -14.24 14.55
N GLY A 35 30.95 -14.96 13.43
CA GLY A 35 29.83 -15.73 12.91
C GLY A 35 29.33 -16.80 13.89
N GLU A 36 30.24 -17.49 14.57
CA GLU A 36 29.93 -18.45 15.65
C GLU A 36 29.33 -17.74 16.87
N GLN A 37 29.90 -16.59 17.28
CA GLN A 37 29.38 -15.82 18.41
C GLN A 37 27.94 -15.35 18.19
N PHE A 38 27.62 -14.82 17.00
CA PHE A 38 26.26 -14.43 16.66
C PHE A 38 25.29 -15.60 16.64
N ALA A 39 25.71 -16.76 16.11
CA ALA A 39 24.89 -17.96 16.12
C ALA A 39 24.64 -18.47 17.53
N ALA A 40 25.68 -18.53 18.38
CA ALA A 40 25.56 -18.91 19.78
C ALA A 40 24.58 -18.00 20.53
N ASN A 41 24.67 -16.68 20.35
CA ASN A 41 23.75 -15.73 21.00
C ASN A 41 22.29 -15.89 20.54
N ALA A 42 22.07 -16.29 19.29
CA ALA A 42 20.74 -16.54 18.73
C ALA A 42 20.16 -17.90 19.18
N ASP A 43 20.98 -18.96 19.14
CA ASP A 43 20.57 -20.37 19.32
C ASP A 43 20.61 -20.84 20.77
N PHE A 44 21.38 -20.21 21.67
CA PHE A 44 21.37 -20.52 23.11
C PHE A 44 19.93 -20.49 23.70
N SER A 45 19.06 -19.72 23.01
CA SER A 45 17.61 -19.66 23.10
C SER A 45 16.82 -20.98 23.13
N SER A 46 17.04 -21.86 22.16
CA SER A 46 16.11 -22.97 21.88
C SER A 46 16.28 -24.17 22.83
N SER A 47 17.29 -24.15 23.70
CA SER A 47 17.65 -25.27 24.57
C SER A 47 16.74 -25.49 25.79
N ARG A 48 15.89 -24.53 26.18
CA ARG A 48 15.00 -24.67 27.36
C ARG A 48 13.65 -25.33 27.06
N SER A 49 13.32 -25.55 25.80
CA SER A 49 12.18 -26.40 25.39
C SER A 49 12.65 -27.19 24.18
N GLY A 50 12.96 -28.48 24.39
CA GLY A 50 13.72 -29.35 23.48
C GLY A 50 13.07 -29.67 22.12
N ASP A 51 12.18 -28.82 21.61
CA ASP A 51 11.41 -29.03 20.39
C ASP A 51 11.54 -27.86 19.38
N GLN A 52 12.38 -26.85 19.65
CA GLN A 52 12.60 -25.74 18.72
C GLN A 52 13.90 -25.88 17.92
N LYS A 53 13.76 -25.89 16.59
CA LYS A 53 14.89 -25.90 15.64
C LYS A 53 15.76 -24.65 15.86
N PRO A 54 17.11 -24.77 15.88
CA PRO A 54 17.99 -23.61 15.97
C PRO A 54 17.71 -22.62 14.84
N PHE A 55 17.91 -21.33 15.10
CA PHE A 55 17.78 -20.29 14.09
C PHE A 55 18.87 -20.46 13.03
N PHE A 56 20.12 -20.76 13.41
CA PHE A 56 21.19 -21.07 12.47
C PHE A 56 21.55 -22.57 12.51
N GLU A 57 21.27 -23.30 11.43
CA GLU A 57 21.45 -24.76 11.40
C GLU A 57 22.92 -25.18 11.42
N SER A 58 23.82 -24.36 10.90
CA SER A 58 25.26 -24.64 10.87
C SER A 58 26.03 -24.18 12.12
N SER A 59 25.34 -23.71 13.17
CA SER A 59 25.96 -23.10 14.37
C SER A 59 26.87 -21.90 14.06
N ARG A 60 26.70 -21.31 12.87
CA ARG A 60 27.37 -20.10 12.38
C ARG A 60 26.35 -19.24 11.66
N MET A 61 26.55 -17.94 11.64
CA MET A 61 25.69 -17.03 10.87
C MET A 61 25.82 -17.29 9.36
N ASP A 62 24.98 -18.17 8.81
CA ASP A 62 25.03 -18.70 7.45
C ASP A 62 23.89 -18.22 6.53
N LYS A 63 22.97 -17.44 7.09
CA LYS A 63 21.86 -16.82 6.37
C LYS A 63 21.66 -15.37 6.79
N GLN A 64 21.28 -14.56 5.82
CA GLN A 64 20.81 -13.20 6.01
C GLN A 64 19.35 -13.14 5.56
N ILE A 65 18.51 -12.50 6.36
CA ILE A 65 17.09 -12.35 6.05
C ILE A 65 16.89 -10.98 5.42
N LEU A 66 16.20 -10.96 4.28
CA LEU A 66 15.71 -9.75 3.64
C LEU A 66 14.19 -9.75 3.75
N THR A 67 13.63 -8.67 4.29
CA THR A 67 12.17 -8.47 4.30
C THR A 67 11.79 -7.35 3.38
N SER A 68 10.65 -7.48 2.71
CA SER A 68 10.15 -6.45 1.82
C SER A 68 9.40 -5.36 2.59
N VAL A 69 9.55 -4.12 2.13
CA VAL A 69 8.70 -2.99 2.45
C VAL A 69 8.04 -2.51 1.16
N LYS A 70 6.74 -2.22 1.19
CA LYS A 70 6.03 -1.68 0.03
C LYS A 70 6.57 -0.27 -0.25
N ALA A 71 7.12 -0.06 -1.46
CA ALA A 71 7.81 1.18 -1.81
C ALA A 71 6.85 2.28 -2.31
N SER A 72 5.78 1.89 -3.01
CA SER A 72 4.77 2.80 -3.56
C SER A 72 3.36 2.36 -3.16
N SER A 73 2.41 3.29 -3.03
CA SER A 73 1.01 2.98 -2.74
C SER A 73 0.30 2.29 -3.91
N SER A 74 0.56 2.75 -5.16
CA SER A 74 0.08 2.17 -6.41
C SER A 74 1.24 1.90 -7.38
N ALA A 75 1.14 0.77 -8.11
CA ALA A 75 2.06 0.39 -9.17
C ALA A 75 1.45 0.58 -10.58
N GLU A 76 0.22 1.09 -10.67
CA GLU A 76 -0.58 1.17 -11.92
C GLU A 76 0.10 2.01 -13.02
N ASN A 77 0.88 3.01 -12.63
CA ASN A 77 1.58 3.90 -13.57
C ASN A 77 2.96 3.37 -13.99
N TYR A 78 3.33 2.16 -13.58
CA TYR A 78 4.63 1.56 -13.87
C TYR A 78 4.47 0.28 -14.67
N ALA A 79 5.33 0.11 -15.67
CA ALA A 79 5.41 -1.09 -16.49
C ALA A 79 6.86 -1.49 -16.70
N VAL A 80 7.09 -2.78 -16.93
CA VAL A 80 8.39 -3.32 -17.36
C VAL A 80 8.36 -3.54 -18.86
N GLY A 81 9.38 -3.02 -19.53
CA GLY A 81 9.56 -3.16 -20.97
C GLY A 81 10.59 -4.22 -21.33
N VAL A 82 10.22 -5.17 -22.19
CA VAL A 82 11.18 -6.06 -22.86
C VAL A 82 11.46 -5.50 -24.25
N LEU A 83 12.68 -4.99 -24.44
CA LEU A 83 13.16 -4.48 -25.72
C LEU A 83 13.74 -5.62 -26.56
N ARG A 84 13.24 -5.79 -27.78
CA ARG A 84 13.89 -6.58 -28.84
C ARG A 84 14.10 -5.71 -30.09
N PRO A 85 14.89 -6.16 -31.08
CA PRO A 85 15.13 -5.36 -32.27
C PRO A 85 13.82 -4.98 -32.99
N GLY A 86 13.47 -3.69 -32.95
CA GLY A 86 12.27 -3.16 -33.61
C GLY A 86 10.96 -3.27 -32.82
N GLU A 87 10.98 -3.81 -31.59
CA GLU A 87 9.76 -4.01 -30.79
C GLU A 87 9.97 -3.76 -29.30
N LEU A 88 8.94 -3.23 -28.63
CA LEU A 88 8.91 -3.00 -27.18
C LEU A 88 7.64 -3.63 -26.61
N HIS A 89 7.80 -4.63 -25.75
CA HIS A 89 6.69 -5.29 -25.06
C HIS A 89 6.57 -4.73 -23.66
N LEU A 90 5.40 -4.15 -23.32
CA LEU A 90 5.14 -3.59 -21.99
C LEU A 90 4.27 -4.55 -21.16
N SER A 91 4.70 -4.82 -19.92
CA SER A 91 3.94 -5.59 -18.93
C SER A 91 3.69 -4.74 -17.68
N PRO A 92 2.43 -4.55 -17.25
CA PRO A 92 2.12 -3.74 -16.07
C PRO A 92 2.65 -4.38 -14.79
N LEU A 93 3.04 -3.56 -13.82
CA LEU A 93 3.50 -4.03 -12.51
C LEU A 93 2.36 -4.13 -11.51
N SER A 94 2.30 -5.24 -10.77
CA SER A 94 1.34 -5.43 -9.70
C SER A 94 1.75 -4.73 -8.41
N ALA A 95 3.04 -4.75 -8.08
CA ALA A 95 3.60 -4.14 -6.88
C ALA A 95 5.08 -3.80 -7.03
N ILE A 96 5.52 -2.76 -6.33
CA ILE A 96 6.94 -2.40 -6.19
C ILE A 96 7.30 -2.53 -4.72
N VAL A 97 8.29 -3.37 -4.45
CA VAL A 97 8.76 -3.66 -3.10
C VAL A 97 10.25 -3.43 -2.98
N GLN A 98 10.67 -2.88 -1.84
CA GLN A 98 12.06 -2.69 -1.48
C GLN A 98 12.46 -3.78 -0.49
N MET A 99 13.51 -4.54 -0.81
CA MET A 99 14.07 -5.52 0.11
C MET A 99 15.09 -4.86 1.03
N THR A 100 14.92 -5.02 2.34
CA THR A 100 15.83 -4.49 3.35
C THR A 100 16.37 -5.62 4.23
N PRO A 101 17.68 -5.65 4.54
CA PRO A 101 18.24 -6.53 5.57
C PRO A 101 17.51 -6.40 6.89
N THR A 102 17.14 -7.53 7.48
CA THR A 102 16.62 -7.60 8.84
C THR A 102 17.41 -8.60 9.67
N PHE A 103 17.45 -8.31 10.96
CA PHE A 103 18.27 -9.03 11.93
C PHE A 103 17.42 -9.53 13.09
N PRO A 104 16.39 -10.37 12.83
CA PRO A 104 15.45 -10.80 13.88
C PRO A 104 16.15 -11.60 15.00
N TYR A 105 17.32 -12.16 14.73
CA TYR A 105 18.14 -12.83 15.74
C TYR A 105 18.68 -11.87 16.81
N LEU A 106 18.89 -10.59 16.49
CA LEU A 106 19.31 -9.56 17.46
C LEU A 106 18.15 -9.15 18.37
N ASP A 107 16.95 -8.96 17.80
CA ASP A 107 15.76 -8.63 18.59
C ASP A 107 15.43 -9.76 19.59
N GLN A 108 15.62 -11.01 19.18
CA GLN A 108 15.44 -12.18 20.05
C GLN A 108 16.47 -12.26 21.18
N SER A 109 17.73 -11.89 20.93
CA SER A 109 18.74 -11.86 22.00
C SER A 109 18.45 -10.74 23.01
N ASP A 110 18.05 -9.56 22.54
CA ASP A 110 17.78 -8.39 23.40
C ASP A 110 16.54 -8.59 24.28
N ALA A 111 15.45 -9.10 23.70
CA ALA A 111 14.22 -9.39 24.45
C ALA A 111 14.47 -10.39 25.59
N LYS A 112 15.39 -11.34 25.39
CA LYS A 112 15.73 -12.36 26.38
C LYS A 112 16.74 -11.88 27.42
N ALA A 113 17.68 -11.01 27.04
CA ALA A 113 18.55 -10.33 28.01
C ALA A 113 17.71 -9.54 29.03
N ARG A 114 16.73 -8.77 28.53
CA ARG A 114 15.77 -8.06 29.40
C ARG A 114 14.92 -9.01 30.25
N ALA A 115 14.48 -10.15 29.70
CA ALA A 115 13.72 -11.13 30.47
C ALA A 115 14.56 -11.82 31.55
N ALA A 116 15.85 -12.05 31.30
CA ALA A 116 16.77 -12.62 32.29
C ALA A 116 17.06 -11.62 33.42
N GLU A 117 17.28 -10.34 33.09
CA GLU A 117 17.41 -9.26 34.08
C GLU A 117 16.14 -9.12 34.93
N ALA A 118 14.96 -9.12 34.31
CA ALA A 118 13.68 -9.08 35.02
C ALA A 118 13.46 -10.31 35.91
N ALA A 119 13.83 -11.52 35.46
CA ALA A 119 13.70 -12.73 36.27
C ALA A 119 14.64 -12.73 37.49
N THR A 120 15.80 -12.08 37.39
CA THR A 120 16.69 -11.88 38.55
C THR A 120 16.19 -10.80 39.51
N GLU A 121 15.41 -9.81 39.04
CA GLU A 121 14.78 -8.78 39.88
C GLU A 121 13.47 -9.28 40.53
N GLU A 122 12.68 -10.10 39.83
CA GLU A 122 11.42 -10.67 40.34
C GLU A 122 11.62 -11.74 41.44
N GLU A 123 12.80 -12.36 41.56
CA GLU A 123 13.12 -13.22 42.72
C GLU A 123 13.27 -12.43 44.04
N GLU A 124 13.40 -11.10 44.00
CA GLU A 124 13.48 -10.24 45.21
C GLU A 124 12.14 -9.60 45.60
N GLU A 125 11.11 -9.60 44.75
CA GLU A 125 9.80 -9.00 45.06
C GLU A 125 8.81 -10.07 45.56
N ILE A 126 8.72 -10.18 46.89
CA ILE A 126 7.77 -11.05 47.60
C ILE A 126 6.33 -10.74 47.15
N ASP A 127 5.67 -11.78 46.66
CA ASP A 127 4.34 -11.81 46.04
C ASP A 127 3.22 -11.28 46.98
N GLU A 128 2.80 -10.03 46.78
CA GLU A 128 1.57 -9.49 47.40
C GLU A 128 0.32 -9.92 46.60
N PRO A 129 -0.70 -10.52 47.24
CA PRO A 129 -1.86 -11.06 46.53
C PRO A 129 -2.72 -9.96 45.89
N LYS A 130 -2.61 -9.81 44.57
CA LYS A 130 -3.46 -8.93 43.77
C LYS A 130 -4.89 -9.48 43.64
N ALA A 131 -5.85 -8.76 44.23
CA ALA A 131 -7.27 -9.06 44.13
C ALA A 131 -7.76 -9.04 42.67
N VAL A 132 -8.32 -10.17 42.21
CA VAL A 132 -8.89 -10.34 40.86
C VAL A 132 -10.21 -9.58 40.79
N THR A 133 -10.17 -8.37 40.21
CA THR A 133 -11.39 -7.61 39.87
C THR A 133 -11.87 -7.99 38.48
N VAL A 134 -13.04 -8.61 38.42
CA VAL A 134 -13.68 -9.03 37.16
C VAL A 134 -14.16 -7.78 36.41
N ARG A 135 -13.37 -7.30 35.45
CA ARG A 135 -13.76 -6.17 34.59
C ARG A 135 -14.70 -6.68 33.51
N PHE A 136 -16.00 -6.40 33.65
CA PHE A 136 -16.98 -6.65 32.60
C PHE A 136 -16.60 -5.87 31.34
N ALA A 137 -16.61 -6.55 30.19
CA ALA A 137 -16.29 -5.95 28.91
C ALA A 137 -17.30 -4.85 28.57
N GLN A 138 -16.87 -3.59 28.67
CA GLN A 138 -17.69 -2.45 28.29
C GLN A 138 -18.00 -2.55 26.79
N GLN A 139 -19.28 -2.45 26.43
CA GLN A 139 -19.71 -2.51 25.04
C GLN A 139 -19.08 -1.34 24.26
N GLU A 140 -18.15 -1.69 23.37
CA GLU A 140 -17.33 -0.70 22.67
C GLU A 140 -18.18 0.11 21.68
N THR A 141 -18.12 1.44 21.80
CA THR A 141 -18.81 2.36 20.87
C THR A 141 -18.24 2.26 19.46
N ASP A 142 -19.05 2.53 18.43
CA ASP A 142 -18.60 2.45 17.03
C ASP A 142 -17.43 3.39 16.71
N ARG A 143 -17.31 4.50 17.44
CA ARG A 143 -16.15 5.41 17.35
C ARG A 143 -14.88 4.78 17.91
N SER A 144 -14.97 4.06 19.02
CA SER A 144 -13.83 3.35 19.63
C SER A 144 -13.36 2.19 18.76
N LYS A 145 -14.30 1.42 18.19
CA LYS A 145 -13.96 0.35 17.24
C LYS A 145 -13.18 0.87 16.03
N ARG A 146 -13.65 1.96 15.40
CA ARG A 146 -12.96 2.60 14.28
C ARG A 146 -11.58 3.15 14.66
N ALA A 147 -11.41 3.65 15.89
CA ALA A 147 -10.10 4.12 16.37
C ALA A 147 -9.15 2.94 16.62
N ARG A 148 -9.65 1.85 17.21
CA ARG A 148 -8.90 0.60 17.41
C ARG A 148 -8.47 -0.01 16.07
N GLU A 149 -9.33 -0.05 15.07
CA GLU A 149 -9.01 -0.57 13.75
C GLU A 149 -7.90 0.22 13.03
N LYS A 150 -7.80 1.53 13.31
CA LYS A 150 -6.74 2.41 12.81
C LYS A 150 -5.48 2.40 13.68
N SER A 151 -5.51 1.73 14.84
CA SER A 151 -4.37 1.67 15.73
C SER A 151 -3.28 0.78 15.15
N PHE A 152 -2.01 1.18 15.38
CA PHE A 152 -0.84 0.44 14.93
C PHE A 152 -0.87 -1.02 15.37
N ARG A 153 -1.23 -1.29 16.63
CA ARG A 153 -1.30 -2.65 17.20
C ARG A 153 -2.29 -3.54 16.44
N PHE A 154 -3.47 -3.03 16.12
CA PHE A 154 -4.47 -3.80 15.38
C PHE A 154 -4.03 -4.08 13.94
N ILE A 155 -3.45 -3.07 13.27
CA ILE A 155 -2.93 -3.22 11.91
C ILE A 155 -1.78 -4.23 11.90
N GLN A 156 -0.87 -4.15 12.86
CA GLN A 156 0.25 -5.10 13.01
C GLN A 156 -0.26 -6.52 13.26
N GLN A 157 -1.17 -6.72 14.21
CA GLN A 157 -1.75 -8.03 14.50
C GLN A 157 -2.46 -8.63 13.28
N LYS A 158 -3.21 -7.81 12.54
CA LYS A 158 -3.86 -8.22 11.29
C LYS A 158 -2.84 -8.62 10.23
N GLN A 159 -1.74 -7.87 10.10
CA GLN A 159 -0.65 -8.22 9.20
C GLN A 159 0.04 -9.52 9.62
N GLU A 160 0.28 -9.72 10.91
CA GLU A 160 0.92 -10.90 11.49
C GLU A 160 0.08 -12.16 11.31
N SER A 161 -1.25 -12.03 11.36
CA SER A 161 -2.20 -13.14 11.22
C SER A 161 -2.23 -13.81 9.84
N GLU A 162 -1.68 -13.18 8.80
CA GLU A 162 -1.56 -13.81 7.49
C GLU A 162 -0.43 -14.86 7.49
N PRO A 163 -0.71 -16.12 7.11
CA PRO A 163 0.30 -17.16 7.08
C PRO A 163 1.32 -16.90 5.96
N TRP A 164 2.56 -17.36 6.18
CA TRP A 164 3.59 -17.37 5.16
C TRP A 164 3.31 -18.46 4.11
N ILE A 165 3.39 -18.09 2.84
CA ILE A 165 3.36 -19.03 1.71
C ILE A 165 4.79 -19.24 1.24
N GLU A 166 5.28 -20.46 1.34
CA GLU A 166 6.59 -20.84 0.85
C GLU A 166 6.64 -20.83 -0.69
N ALA A 167 7.71 -20.28 -1.25
CA ALA A 167 7.92 -20.17 -2.68
C ALA A 167 9.29 -20.73 -3.07
N SER A 168 9.34 -21.46 -4.18
CA SER A 168 10.58 -21.95 -4.76
C SER A 168 11.32 -20.83 -5.50
N PHE A 169 12.58 -20.60 -5.17
CA PHE A 169 13.42 -19.64 -5.87
C PHE A 169 14.10 -20.28 -7.09
N HIS A 170 13.95 -19.66 -8.25
CA HIS A 170 14.61 -20.07 -9.49
C HIS A 170 15.60 -19.00 -9.93
N ASN A 171 16.88 -19.38 -10.03
CA ASN A 171 17.95 -18.46 -10.41
C ASN A 171 17.74 -17.91 -11.83
N PHE A 172 18.33 -16.74 -12.07
CA PHE A 172 18.48 -16.21 -13.42
C PHE A 172 19.23 -17.21 -14.32
N GLY A 173 18.66 -17.50 -15.49
CA GLY A 173 19.22 -18.45 -16.45
C GLY A 173 18.79 -19.90 -16.22
N SER A 174 17.97 -20.19 -15.20
CA SER A 174 17.28 -21.47 -15.11
C SER A 174 16.24 -21.63 -16.23
N GLU A 175 15.93 -22.88 -16.61
CA GLU A 175 14.92 -23.19 -17.63
C GLU A 175 13.58 -22.51 -17.32
N ARG A 176 13.11 -22.64 -16.07
CA ARG A 176 11.86 -22.01 -15.63
C ARG A 176 11.90 -20.49 -15.76
N SER A 177 13.00 -19.84 -15.39
CA SER A 177 13.15 -18.38 -15.58
C SER A 177 13.10 -17.96 -17.06
N GLY A 178 13.59 -18.82 -17.96
CA GLY A 178 13.52 -18.61 -19.41
C GLY A 178 12.09 -18.69 -19.94
N VAL A 179 11.34 -19.70 -19.49
CA VAL A 179 9.91 -19.86 -19.84
C VAL A 179 9.11 -18.66 -19.34
N GLU A 180 9.26 -18.27 -18.07
CA GLU A 180 8.58 -17.10 -17.49
C GLU A 180 8.92 -15.81 -18.24
N ARG A 181 10.19 -15.61 -18.59
CA ARG A 181 10.62 -14.45 -19.40
C ARG A 181 9.98 -14.44 -20.79
N SER A 182 9.75 -15.60 -21.39
CA SER A 182 9.08 -15.68 -22.70
C SER A 182 7.61 -15.23 -22.64
N MET A 183 6.96 -15.36 -21.48
CA MET A 183 5.58 -14.89 -21.27
C MET A 183 5.44 -13.36 -21.18
N LEU A 184 6.55 -12.62 -21.02
CA LEU A 184 6.54 -11.15 -21.03
C LEU A 184 6.38 -10.54 -22.42
N VAL A 185 6.28 -11.38 -23.46
CA VAL A 185 6.21 -10.94 -24.84
C VAL A 185 4.86 -11.27 -25.44
N CYS A 186 4.25 -10.26 -26.06
CA CYS A 186 2.99 -10.41 -26.75
C CYS A 186 3.22 -11.01 -28.14
N PRO A 187 2.64 -12.18 -28.46
CA PRO A 187 2.79 -12.82 -29.78
C PRO A 187 1.98 -12.12 -30.89
N GLN A 188 1.01 -11.28 -30.54
CA GLN A 188 0.07 -10.66 -31.48
C GLN A 188 0.30 -9.14 -31.53
N MET A 189 1.35 -8.71 -32.25
CA MET A 189 1.66 -7.28 -32.42
C MET A 189 0.88 -6.60 -33.55
N ASP A 190 0.30 -7.37 -34.47
CA ASP A 190 -0.37 -6.85 -35.66
C ASP A 190 -1.81 -6.36 -35.39
N ARG A 191 -2.30 -6.53 -34.16
CA ARG A 191 -3.65 -6.14 -33.75
C ARG A 191 -3.60 -4.88 -32.89
N ASP A 192 -4.20 -3.81 -33.39
CA ASP A 192 -4.45 -2.62 -32.60
C ASP A 192 -5.75 -2.80 -31.80
N GLU A 193 -5.60 -3.18 -30.53
CA GLU A 193 -6.68 -3.28 -29.54
C GLU A 193 -6.62 -2.10 -28.54
N SER A 194 -5.98 -0.99 -28.94
CA SER A 194 -5.77 0.14 -28.05
C SER A 194 -7.10 0.85 -27.75
N GLU A 195 -7.55 0.81 -26.49
CA GLU A 195 -8.62 1.67 -25.97
C GLU A 195 -8.13 3.11 -25.72
N LEU A 196 -7.15 3.58 -26.48
CA LEU A 196 -6.62 4.93 -26.34
C LEU A 196 -7.65 5.96 -26.81
N PRO A 197 -7.73 7.14 -26.16
CA PRO A 197 -8.64 8.19 -26.59
C PRO A 197 -8.39 8.55 -28.05
N ARG A 198 -9.45 8.53 -28.85
CA ARG A 198 -9.38 8.77 -30.30
C ARG A 198 -9.01 10.22 -30.63
N THR A 199 -9.29 11.15 -29.71
CA THR A 199 -9.04 12.58 -29.91
C THR A 199 -8.31 13.18 -28.72
N LEU A 200 -7.55 14.25 -28.99
CA LEU A 200 -6.85 15.02 -27.95
C LEU A 200 -7.82 15.59 -26.91
N GLN A 201 -9.01 16.02 -27.33
CA GLN A 201 -10.01 16.57 -26.41
C GLN A 201 -10.54 15.51 -25.45
N ASP A 202 -10.74 14.28 -25.93
CA ASP A 202 -11.20 13.18 -25.08
C ASP A 202 -10.12 12.79 -24.06
N TYR A 203 -8.85 12.73 -24.49
CA TYR A 203 -7.72 12.55 -23.56
C TYR A 203 -7.67 13.64 -22.47
N PHE A 204 -7.85 14.92 -22.84
CA PHE A 204 -7.88 16.01 -21.87
C PHE A 204 -9.05 15.91 -20.90
N LYS A 205 -10.24 15.50 -21.36
CA LYS A 205 -11.40 15.26 -20.48
C LYS A 205 -11.14 14.12 -19.50
N ASP A 206 -10.48 13.04 -19.94
CA ASP A 206 -10.17 11.91 -19.06
C ASP A 206 -9.10 12.28 -18.01
N LEU A 207 -8.12 13.11 -18.39
CA LEU A 207 -7.09 13.61 -17.45
C LEU A 207 -7.65 14.60 -16.43
N ILE A 208 -8.59 15.43 -16.86
CA ILE A 208 -9.22 16.44 -16.01
C ILE A 208 -10.45 15.80 -15.39
N LEU A 209 -10.30 15.27 -14.17
CA LEU A 209 -11.43 14.85 -13.34
C LEU A 209 -12.39 16.04 -13.14
N GLU A 210 -13.37 16.18 -14.02
CA GLU A 210 -14.50 17.09 -13.83
C GLU A 210 -15.25 16.58 -12.61
N LYS A 211 -15.06 17.23 -11.46
CA LYS A 211 -15.86 16.93 -10.27
C LYS A 211 -17.34 17.13 -10.64
N PRO A 212 -18.17 16.07 -10.62
CA PRO A 212 -19.60 16.25 -10.81
C PRO A 212 -20.09 17.19 -9.71
N ARG A 213 -20.82 18.25 -10.09
CA ARG A 213 -21.43 19.18 -9.13
C ARG A 213 -22.57 18.53 -8.32
N ASP A 214 -22.96 17.31 -8.68
CA ASP A 214 -24.09 16.58 -8.11
C ASP A 214 -23.67 15.46 -7.14
N SER A 215 -22.58 15.64 -6.38
CA SER A 215 -22.39 14.82 -5.18
C SER A 215 -23.20 15.43 -4.03
N PRO A 216 -24.28 14.79 -3.53
CA PRO A 216 -24.88 15.20 -2.27
C PRO A 216 -23.79 15.12 -1.20
N GLN A 217 -23.59 16.25 -0.53
CA GLN A 217 -22.68 16.43 0.59
C GLN A 217 -22.74 15.21 1.53
N GLY A 218 -21.65 14.45 1.58
CA GLY A 218 -21.43 13.45 2.61
C GLY A 218 -21.49 14.08 4.02
N PRO A 219 -21.75 13.27 5.05
CA PRO A 219 -22.33 13.72 6.31
C PRO A 219 -21.31 14.49 7.13
N GLY A 220 -21.46 15.81 7.19
CA GLY A 220 -20.51 16.63 7.93
C GLY A 220 -20.81 18.11 7.84
N GLN A 221 -22.00 18.53 8.27
CA GLN A 221 -22.23 19.72 9.09
C GLN A 221 -23.75 19.94 9.20
N ALA A 222 -24.30 19.47 10.31
CA ALA A 222 -25.63 19.86 10.76
C ALA A 222 -25.61 21.36 11.06
N SER A 223 -26.15 22.16 10.15
CA SER A 223 -26.65 23.50 10.44
C SER A 223 -28.11 23.52 10.07
N GLN A 224 -28.92 23.73 11.09
CA GLN A 224 -30.37 23.68 11.07
C GLN A 224 -30.96 24.62 10.01
N ALA A 225 -31.75 24.06 9.10
CA ALA A 225 -32.80 24.80 8.42
C ALA A 225 -33.97 23.83 8.18
N LYS A 226 -35.01 24.00 9.00
CA LYS A 226 -36.31 23.34 8.88
C LYS A 226 -36.81 23.48 7.44
N GLN A 227 -37.00 22.33 6.77
CA GLN A 227 -37.78 22.24 5.54
C GLN A 227 -39.26 22.27 5.93
N SER A 228 -39.90 23.44 5.81
CA SER A 228 -41.32 23.49 5.53
C SER A 228 -41.50 23.37 4.02
N ALA A 229 -42.30 22.40 3.63
CA ALA A 229 -42.76 22.20 2.27
C ALA A 229 -43.40 23.47 1.70
N ASP A 230 -43.34 23.57 0.38
CA ASP A 230 -43.95 24.58 -0.49
C ASP A 230 -43.10 25.83 -0.75
N SER A 231 -42.42 25.84 -1.89
CA SER A 231 -42.31 27.01 -2.77
C SER A 231 -41.43 26.69 -3.97
N LYS A 232 -41.92 27.05 -5.16
CA LYS A 232 -41.09 27.39 -6.33
C LYS A 232 -39.97 28.33 -5.89
N VAL A 233 -38.77 27.82 -5.64
CA VAL A 233 -37.60 28.67 -5.41
C VAL A 233 -36.94 28.95 -6.76
N PRO A 234 -36.84 30.22 -7.20
CA PRO A 234 -36.14 30.55 -8.43
C PRO A 234 -34.66 30.20 -8.27
N PHE A 235 -34.09 29.58 -9.30
CA PHE A 235 -32.66 29.37 -9.48
C PHE A 235 -31.94 30.70 -9.21
N ARG A 236 -31.33 30.84 -8.03
CA ARG A 236 -30.50 32.00 -7.71
C ARG A 236 -29.21 31.86 -8.50
N ILE A 237 -29.21 32.44 -9.69
CA ILE A 237 -28.02 32.70 -10.49
C ILE A 237 -27.10 33.56 -9.62
N SER A 238 -26.03 32.96 -9.11
CA SER A 238 -24.94 33.69 -8.46
C SER A 238 -24.51 34.84 -9.38
N LYS A 239 -24.27 36.03 -8.84
CA LYS A 239 -23.98 37.25 -9.62
C LYS A 239 -22.78 37.12 -10.57
N GLU A 240 -21.97 36.08 -10.40
CA GLU A 240 -20.77 35.77 -11.18
C GLU A 240 -20.79 34.27 -11.54
N ILE A 241 -21.13 33.96 -12.80
CA ILE A 241 -21.02 32.62 -13.38
C ILE A 241 -19.87 32.66 -14.38
N SER A 242 -18.95 31.68 -14.32
CA SER A 242 -17.86 31.58 -15.29
C SER A 242 -18.39 31.28 -16.70
N MET A 243 -17.71 31.74 -17.74
CA MET A 243 -18.11 31.48 -19.14
C MET A 243 -18.30 29.99 -19.45
N HIS A 244 -17.49 29.11 -18.84
CA HIS A 244 -17.65 27.66 -18.94
C HIS A 244 -18.91 27.12 -18.24
N ALA A 245 -19.32 27.71 -17.12
CA ALA A 245 -20.56 27.33 -16.45
C ALA A 245 -21.79 27.86 -17.22
N LEU A 246 -21.67 28.99 -17.93
CA LEU A 246 -22.70 29.45 -18.87
C LEU A 246 -22.89 28.43 -20.00
N SER A 247 -21.82 27.94 -20.63
CA SER A 247 -21.95 26.96 -21.73
C SER A 247 -22.61 25.64 -21.35
N SER A 248 -22.66 25.30 -20.06
CA SER A 248 -23.33 24.08 -19.56
C SER A 248 -24.84 24.26 -19.28
N LEU A 249 -25.37 25.48 -19.29
CA LEU A 249 -26.78 25.76 -18.98
C LEU A 249 -27.66 25.71 -20.25
N PRO A 250 -28.98 25.48 -20.12
CA PRO A 250 -29.92 25.66 -21.24
C PRO A 250 -29.87 27.09 -21.78
N LEU A 251 -30.03 27.27 -23.10
CA LEU A 251 -29.91 28.57 -23.78
C LEU A 251 -30.73 29.70 -23.10
N GLN A 252 -31.94 29.36 -22.66
CA GLN A 252 -32.81 30.32 -21.97
C GLN A 252 -32.18 30.84 -20.66
N ASP A 253 -31.48 29.98 -19.93
CA ASP A 253 -30.86 30.32 -18.66
C ASP A 253 -29.48 30.99 -18.84
N GLN A 254 -28.78 30.68 -19.95
CA GLN A 254 -27.60 31.44 -20.39
C GLN A 254 -27.95 32.92 -20.64
N ILE A 255 -29.00 33.16 -21.42
CA ILE A 255 -29.47 34.51 -21.75
C ILE A 255 -29.94 35.23 -20.48
N LYS A 256 -30.69 34.55 -19.60
CA LYS A 256 -31.10 35.12 -18.31
C LYS A 256 -29.89 35.51 -17.45
N ALA A 257 -28.88 34.64 -17.33
CA ALA A 257 -27.70 34.92 -16.52
C ALA A 257 -26.89 36.12 -17.06
N ILE A 258 -26.77 36.25 -18.39
CA ILE A 258 -26.12 37.40 -19.03
C ILE A 258 -26.94 38.69 -18.82
N LEU A 259 -28.26 38.64 -18.98
CA LEU A 259 -29.11 39.82 -18.80
C LEU A 259 -29.20 40.27 -17.34
N VAL A 260 -29.20 39.34 -16.39
CA VAL A 260 -29.19 39.64 -14.95
C VAL A 260 -27.90 40.34 -14.52
N SER A 261 -26.76 39.99 -15.12
CA SER A 261 -25.46 40.62 -14.82
C SER A 261 -25.23 41.93 -15.58
N ALA A 262 -25.54 41.96 -16.88
CA ALA A 262 -25.28 43.11 -17.74
C ALA A 262 -26.34 44.22 -17.65
N LYS A 263 -27.56 43.91 -17.19
CA LYS A 263 -28.76 44.76 -17.14
C LYS A 263 -29.27 45.26 -18.50
N VAL A 264 -28.38 45.73 -19.38
CA VAL A 264 -28.64 46.13 -20.77
C VAL A 264 -27.44 45.70 -21.61
N ILE A 265 -27.69 45.01 -22.73
CA ILE A 265 -26.65 44.55 -23.66
C ILE A 265 -27.15 44.74 -25.09
N ASP A 266 -26.25 45.10 -26.00
CA ASP A 266 -26.55 45.17 -27.42
C ASP A 266 -26.71 43.76 -28.00
N PHE A 267 -27.62 43.58 -28.95
CA PHE A 267 -27.95 42.27 -29.52
C PHE A 267 -26.75 41.63 -30.21
N ALA A 268 -25.97 42.44 -30.96
CA ALA A 268 -24.74 41.96 -31.60
C ALA A 268 -23.72 41.45 -30.57
N LYS A 269 -23.68 42.08 -29.38
CA LYS A 269 -22.78 41.71 -28.29
C LYS A 269 -23.29 40.53 -27.46
N LEU A 270 -24.61 40.32 -27.41
CA LEU A 270 -25.20 39.11 -26.81
C LEU A 270 -24.84 37.88 -27.66
N MET A 271 -24.97 37.98 -28.97
CA MET A 271 -24.68 36.88 -29.90
C MET A 271 -23.19 36.50 -29.92
N SER A 272 -22.27 37.41 -29.64
CA SER A 272 -20.83 37.11 -29.58
C SER A 272 -20.38 36.44 -28.27
N VAL A 273 -21.21 36.52 -27.22
CA VAL A 273 -20.90 35.98 -25.88
C VAL A 273 -21.54 34.61 -25.66
N LEU A 274 -22.59 34.28 -26.40
CA LEU A 274 -23.18 32.94 -26.37
C LEU A 274 -22.21 31.93 -27.01
N PRO A 275 -22.06 30.73 -26.41
CA PRO A 275 -21.36 29.63 -27.07
C PRO A 275 -22.06 29.31 -28.41
N PRO A 276 -21.31 28.91 -29.46
CA PRO A 276 -21.89 28.51 -30.74
C PRO A 276 -22.85 27.32 -30.61
#